data_AF-F4WK96-F1
#
_entry.id   AF-F4WK96-F1
#
_cell.length_a   1.000
_cell.length_b   1.000
_cell.length_c   1.000
_cell.angle_alpha   90.00
_cell.angle_beta   90.00
_cell.angle_gamma   90.00
#
_symmetry.space_group_name_H-M   'P 1'
#
loop_
_entity.id
_entity.type
_entity.pdbx_description
1 polymer ?
#
loop_
_entity_poly.entity_id
_entity_poly.type
_entity_poly.pdbx_seq_one_letter_code
_entity_poly.pdbx_strand_id
1 'polypeptide(L)'
;MATMGEPLTLARDIKRSIELLDKLQKGGEVPTTKLAALQKVLQSDFLSAVREVYEHVYETVDIQGSQDVRASATAKATVAAFAASEGHAHPRVVELPKTEEGLGFNVMGGKEQNSPIYISRIIPGGVADRHGGLKRGDQLLSVNGVCVEGENHEKAVELLKQAQNSVKLVVRYTPRVLEEMELRFDKQRAARRRQHMQ
;
A
#
# COMPACT_ATOMS: atom_id res chain seq x y z
N MET A 1 -11.84 -11.36 48.99
CA MET A 1 -12.47 -12.27 48.00
C MET A 1 -12.00 -11.84 46.63
N ALA A 2 -11.12 -12.63 46.01
CA ALA A 2 -10.57 -12.33 44.69
C ALA A 2 -11.71 -12.41 43.65
N THR A 3 -12.01 -11.30 43.00
CA THR A 3 -12.96 -11.25 41.89
C THR A 3 -12.37 -12.07 40.74
N MET A 4 -13.00 -13.21 40.46
CA MET A 4 -12.76 -14.08 39.32
C MET A 4 -12.56 -13.23 38.06
N GLY A 5 -11.38 -13.37 37.45
CA GLY A 5 -10.93 -12.55 36.33
C GLY A 5 -11.85 -12.70 35.12
N GLU A 6 -12.61 -11.64 34.84
CA GLU A 6 -13.33 -11.47 33.58
C GLU A 6 -12.35 -11.56 32.39
N PRO A 7 -12.77 -12.15 31.25
CA PRO A 7 -11.89 -12.36 30.11
C PRO A 7 -11.25 -11.06 29.63
N LEU A 8 -9.91 -11.07 29.52
CA LEU A 8 -9.10 -9.98 28.99
C LEU A 8 -9.35 -9.89 27.48
N THR A 9 -10.14 -8.92 27.04
CA THR A 9 -10.31 -8.60 25.62
C THR A 9 -9.47 -7.38 25.26
N LEU A 10 -8.82 -7.43 24.10
CA LEU A 10 -7.95 -6.36 23.60
C LEU A 10 -8.69 -5.02 23.55
N ALA A 11 -9.96 -5.01 23.15
CA ALA A 11 -10.82 -3.83 23.16
C ALA A 11 -10.95 -3.18 24.56
N ARG A 12 -11.08 -3.99 25.62
CA ARG A 12 -11.22 -3.49 26.99
C ARG A 12 -9.90 -2.91 27.49
N ASP A 13 -8.78 -3.55 27.20
CA ASP A 13 -7.46 -3.10 27.62
C ASP A 13 -7.05 -1.80 26.92
N ILE A 14 -7.41 -1.65 25.63
CA ILE A 14 -7.23 -0.39 24.89
C ILE A 14 -8.09 0.72 25.50
N LYS A 15 -9.37 0.46 25.78
CA LYS A 15 -10.26 1.46 26.41
C LYS A 15 -9.71 1.91 27.77
N ARG A 16 -9.28 0.97 28.61
CA ARG A 16 -8.68 1.26 29.91
C ARG A 16 -7.38 2.06 29.76
N SER A 17 -6.57 1.74 28.74
CA SER A 17 -5.33 2.48 28.45
C SER A 17 -5.63 3.93 28.05
N ILE A 18 -6.63 4.17 27.20
CA ILE A 18 -7.06 5.53 26.81
C ILE A 18 -7.52 6.33 28.04
N GLU A 19 -8.34 5.72 28.92
CA GLU A 19 -8.82 6.36 30.15
C GLU A 19 -7.67 6.68 31.13
N LEU A 20 -6.66 5.80 31.23
CA LEU A 20 -5.47 6.04 32.05
C LEU A 20 -4.60 7.17 31.46
N LEU A 21 -4.46 7.24 30.14
CA LEU A 21 -3.71 8.31 29.48
C LEU A 21 -4.37 9.68 29.70
N ASP A 22 -5.70 9.77 29.67
CA ASP A 22 -6.45 11.00 29.98
C ASP A 22 -6.23 11.44 31.45
N LYS A 23 -6.21 10.48 32.39
CA LYS A 23 -5.91 10.75 33.79
C LYS A 23 -4.47 11.24 34.00
N LEU A 24 -3.49 10.61 33.33
CA LEU A 24 -2.08 11.02 33.39
C LEU A 24 -1.85 12.41 32.77
N GLN A 25 -2.57 12.71 31.69
CA GLN A 25 -2.52 14.03 31.06
C GLN A 25 -3.03 15.13 32.01
N LYS A 26 -4.08 14.84 32.77
CA LYS A 26 -4.63 15.75 33.80
C LYS A 26 -3.75 15.84 35.05
N GLY A 27 -3.00 14.78 35.36
CA GLY A 27 -2.09 14.70 36.51
C GLY A 27 -0.74 15.40 36.32
N GLY A 28 -0.38 15.77 35.08
CA GLY A 28 0.83 16.57 34.79
C GLY A 28 2.17 15.82 34.93
N GLU A 29 2.16 14.52 35.26
CA GLU A 29 3.37 13.70 35.48
C GLU A 29 4.14 13.35 34.19
N VAL A 30 3.53 13.52 33.02
CA VAL A 30 4.11 13.09 31.73
C VAL A 30 3.95 14.20 30.67
N PRO A 31 4.95 14.42 29.80
CA PRO A 31 4.86 15.39 28.70
C PRO A 31 3.61 15.18 27.83
N THR A 32 2.75 16.20 27.79
CA THR A 32 1.43 16.18 27.14
C THR A 32 1.50 15.84 25.65
N THR A 33 2.60 16.19 24.97
CA THR A 33 2.83 15.91 23.55
C THR A 33 2.98 14.42 23.26
N LYS A 34 3.63 13.66 24.14
CA LYS A 34 3.82 12.20 23.98
C LYS A 34 2.51 11.45 24.27
N LEU A 35 1.77 11.87 25.30
CA LEU A 35 0.46 11.30 25.63
C LEU A 35 -0.56 11.51 24.52
N ALA A 36 -0.64 12.74 23.99
CA ALA A 36 -1.57 13.07 22.90
C ALA A 36 -1.26 12.30 21.61
N ALA A 37 0.02 12.10 21.28
CA ALA A 37 0.42 11.30 20.12
C ALA A 37 -0.01 9.83 20.30
N LEU A 38 0.24 9.25 21.47
CA LEU A 38 -0.16 7.87 21.78
C LEU A 38 -1.69 7.71 21.76
N GLN A 39 -2.42 8.67 22.32
CA GLN A 39 -3.88 8.67 22.31
C GLN A 39 -4.46 8.75 20.89
N LYS A 40 -3.87 9.60 20.03
CA LYS A 40 -4.24 9.66 18.60
C LYS A 40 -4.02 8.32 17.89
N VAL A 41 -2.92 7.63 18.18
CA VAL A 41 -2.66 6.29 17.62
C VAL A 41 -3.72 5.30 18.13
N LEU A 42 -3.98 5.28 19.44
CA LEU A 42 -4.97 4.39 20.07
C LEU A 42 -6.40 4.59 19.57
N GLN A 43 -6.72 5.80 19.11
CA GLN A 43 -8.04 6.18 18.60
C GLN A 43 -8.09 6.23 17.06
N SER A 44 -7.03 5.84 16.36
CA SER A 44 -6.98 5.93 14.90
C SER A 44 -7.82 4.86 14.22
N ASP A 45 -8.34 5.19 13.04
CA ASP A 45 -9.01 4.24 12.14
C ASP A 45 -8.07 3.08 11.76
N PHE A 46 -6.77 3.37 11.61
CA PHE A 46 -5.74 2.38 11.37
C PHE A 46 -5.66 1.35 12.50
N LEU A 47 -5.53 1.78 13.75
CA LEU A 47 -5.47 0.84 14.88
C LEU A 47 -6.79 0.08 15.05
N SER A 48 -7.92 0.71 14.74
CA SER A 48 -9.23 0.04 14.75
C SER A 48 -9.29 -1.11 13.75
N ALA A 49 -8.83 -0.89 12.51
CA ALA A 49 -8.71 -1.95 11.52
C ALA A 49 -7.72 -3.04 11.96
N VAL A 50 -6.58 -2.65 12.53
CA VAL A 50 -5.59 -3.61 13.08
C VAL A 50 -6.20 -4.48 14.18
N ARG A 51 -7.02 -3.89 15.06
CA ARG A 51 -7.73 -4.60 16.13
C ARG A 51 -8.69 -5.65 15.56
N GLU A 52 -9.50 -5.28 14.57
CA GLU A 52 -10.48 -6.20 13.97
C GLU A 52 -9.82 -7.45 13.38
N VAL A 53 -8.72 -7.26 12.65
CA VAL A 53 -7.96 -8.40 12.11
C VAL A 53 -7.28 -9.19 13.24
N TYR A 54 -6.76 -8.54 14.28
CA TYR A 54 -6.19 -9.23 15.43
C TYR A 54 -7.22 -10.14 16.11
N GLU A 55 -8.40 -9.61 16.43
CA GLU A 55 -9.46 -10.37 17.09
C GLU A 55 -9.91 -11.55 16.22
N HIS A 56 -10.09 -11.32 14.91
CA HIS A 56 -10.46 -12.38 13.97
C HIS A 56 -9.39 -13.47 13.87
N VAL A 57 -8.10 -13.10 13.76
CA VAL A 57 -6.99 -14.07 13.73
C VAL A 57 -6.85 -14.77 15.10
N TYR A 58 -7.12 -14.08 16.21
CA TYR A 58 -7.08 -14.69 17.53
C TYR A 58 -8.12 -15.79 17.67
N GLU A 59 -9.34 -15.55 17.22
CA GLU A 59 -10.45 -16.51 17.29
C GLU A 59 -10.26 -17.71 16.34
N THR A 60 -9.74 -17.46 15.14
CA THR A 60 -9.66 -18.47 14.06
C THR A 60 -8.43 -19.36 14.14
N VAL A 61 -7.32 -18.89 14.73
CA VAL A 61 -6.09 -19.68 14.80
C VAL A 61 -6.10 -20.55 16.07
N ASP A 62 -6.22 -21.86 15.86
CA ASP A 62 -6.06 -22.86 16.91
C ASP A 62 -4.57 -23.12 17.16
N ILE A 63 -4.00 -22.37 18.10
CA ILE A 63 -2.60 -22.53 18.53
C ILE A 63 -2.60 -23.33 19.82
N GLN A 64 -2.03 -24.55 19.76
CA GLN A 64 -1.70 -25.31 20.95
C GLN A 64 -0.54 -24.62 21.70
N GLY A 65 -0.85 -23.99 22.83
CA GLY A 65 0.14 -23.24 23.62
C GLY A 65 -0.50 -22.41 24.74
N SER A 66 0.32 -21.71 25.52
CA SER A 66 -0.17 -20.77 26.53
C SER A 66 -0.83 -19.54 25.88
N GLN A 67 -1.67 -18.84 26.64
CA GLN A 67 -2.37 -17.64 26.16
C GLN A 67 -1.42 -16.57 25.61
N ASP A 68 -0.22 -16.44 26.19
CA ASP A 68 0.84 -15.52 25.75
C ASP A 68 1.43 -15.91 24.39
N VAL A 69 1.66 -17.22 24.17
CA VAL A 69 2.17 -17.74 22.89
C VAL A 69 1.15 -17.51 21.79
N ARG A 70 -0.14 -17.77 22.09
CA ARG A 70 -1.24 -17.49 21.16
C ARG A 70 -1.31 -16.00 20.82
N ALA A 71 -1.32 -15.13 21.83
CA ALA A 71 -1.37 -13.68 21.63
C ALA A 71 -0.19 -13.13 20.81
N SER A 72 1.02 -13.63 21.05
CA SER A 72 2.22 -13.26 20.30
C SER A 72 2.17 -13.72 18.84
N ALA A 73 1.76 -14.96 18.60
CA ALA A 73 1.63 -15.50 17.26
C ALA A 73 0.52 -14.81 16.46
N THR A 74 -0.64 -14.53 17.09
CA THR A 74 -1.70 -13.71 16.50
C THR A 74 -1.18 -12.33 16.14
N ALA A 75 -0.46 -11.64 17.04
CA ALA A 75 0.09 -10.32 16.74
C ALA A 75 1.01 -10.33 15.51
N LYS A 76 1.90 -11.33 15.43
CA LYS A 76 2.78 -11.52 14.27
C LYS A 76 1.98 -11.79 12.99
N ALA A 77 0.96 -12.62 13.05
CA ALA A 77 0.10 -12.94 11.91
C ALA A 77 -0.72 -11.71 11.46
N THR A 78 -1.26 -10.91 12.37
CA THR A 78 -1.94 -9.65 12.06
C THR A 78 -0.98 -8.67 11.38
N VAL A 79 0.21 -8.45 11.95
CA VAL A 79 1.22 -7.58 11.33
C VAL A 79 1.62 -8.10 9.95
N ALA A 80 1.80 -9.42 9.80
CA ALA A 80 2.08 -10.03 8.50
C ALA A 80 0.93 -9.86 7.51
N ALA A 81 -0.33 -9.97 7.94
CA ALA A 81 -1.51 -9.76 7.10
C ALA A 81 -1.63 -8.31 6.64
N PHE A 82 -1.36 -7.33 7.52
CA PHE A 82 -1.30 -5.91 7.14
C PHE A 82 -0.13 -5.63 6.20
N ALA A 83 1.07 -6.11 6.53
CA ALA A 83 2.24 -5.94 5.67
C ALA A 83 2.05 -6.61 4.29
N ALA A 84 1.35 -7.74 4.24
CA ALA A 84 0.97 -8.40 3.00
C ALA A 84 -0.14 -7.65 2.24
N SER A 85 -1.11 -7.06 2.96
CA SER A 85 -2.14 -6.20 2.36
C SER A 85 -1.54 -4.92 1.74
N GLU A 86 -0.47 -4.41 2.35
CA GLU A 86 0.38 -3.34 1.82
C GLU A 86 1.52 -3.86 0.94
N GLY A 87 1.56 -5.16 0.64
CA GLY A 87 2.70 -5.86 0.03
C GLY A 87 3.07 -5.36 -1.36
N HIS A 88 2.22 -4.52 -1.97
CA HIS A 88 2.54 -3.80 -3.19
C HIS A 88 2.57 -2.26 -3.03
N ALA A 89 2.11 -1.70 -1.91
CA ALA A 89 2.13 -0.26 -1.64
C ALA A 89 3.56 0.29 -1.37
N HIS A 90 4.52 -0.60 -1.10
CA HIS A 90 5.93 -0.26 -0.97
C HIS A 90 6.67 -0.40 -2.32
N PRO A 91 7.66 0.47 -2.60
CA PRO A 91 8.53 0.30 -3.75
C PRO A 91 9.17 -1.09 -3.78
N ARG A 92 9.01 -1.80 -4.90
CA ARG A 92 9.58 -3.12 -5.12
C ARG A 92 10.35 -3.16 -6.43
N VAL A 93 11.36 -4.02 -6.46
CA VAL A 93 12.17 -4.26 -7.66
C VAL A 93 11.53 -5.39 -8.46
N VAL A 94 11.37 -5.18 -9.76
CA VAL A 94 10.91 -6.21 -10.70
C VAL A 94 11.89 -6.24 -11.86
N GLU A 95 12.50 -7.40 -12.10
CA GLU A 95 13.38 -7.60 -13.25
C GLU A 95 12.64 -8.42 -14.30
N LEU A 96 12.53 -7.88 -15.51
CA LEU A 96 11.88 -8.56 -16.64
C LEU A 96 12.89 -8.85 -17.74
N PRO A 97 12.87 -10.06 -18.34
CA PRO A 97 13.62 -10.30 -19.56
C PRO A 97 13.04 -9.46 -20.69
N LYS A 98 13.88 -8.94 -21.56
CA LYS A 98 13.46 -8.23 -22.77
C LYS A 98 13.51 -9.19 -23.95
N THR A 99 12.35 -9.40 -24.58
CA THR A 99 12.20 -10.27 -25.75
C THR A 99 12.00 -9.45 -27.01
N GLU A 100 12.00 -10.10 -28.18
CA GLU A 100 11.66 -9.47 -29.45
C GLU A 100 10.22 -8.92 -29.47
N GLU A 101 9.31 -9.51 -28.71
CA GLU A 101 7.93 -9.05 -28.50
C GLU A 101 7.85 -7.84 -27.54
N GLY A 102 8.97 -7.42 -26.97
CA GLY A 102 9.05 -6.36 -25.97
C GLY A 102 8.87 -6.86 -24.54
N LEU A 103 8.29 -5.99 -23.69
CA LEU A 103 8.14 -6.21 -22.24
C LEU A 103 6.72 -6.64 -21.83
N GLY A 104 5.73 -6.53 -22.72
CA GLY A 104 4.37 -7.01 -22.44
C GLY A 104 3.51 -6.10 -21.55
N PHE A 105 3.77 -4.80 -21.49
CA PHE A 105 2.93 -3.83 -20.75
C PHE A 105 2.91 -2.45 -21.41
N ASN A 106 1.90 -1.65 -21.08
CA ASN A 106 1.76 -0.27 -21.54
C ASN A 106 1.96 0.70 -20.37
N VAL A 107 2.55 1.85 -20.67
CA VAL A 107 2.70 2.97 -19.74
C VAL A 107 1.78 4.14 -20.13
N MET A 108 1.41 4.97 -19.16
CA MET A 108 0.68 6.23 -19.36
C MET A 108 1.12 7.28 -18.35
N GLY A 109 0.63 8.51 -18.52
CA GLY A 109 1.05 9.66 -17.71
C GLY A 109 2.43 10.17 -18.15
N GLY A 110 3.01 11.06 -17.34
CA GLY A 110 4.18 11.84 -17.70
C GLY A 110 4.03 13.28 -17.21
N LYS A 111 5.16 13.95 -16.96
CA LYS A 111 5.20 15.33 -16.47
C LYS A 111 4.41 16.29 -17.38
N GLU A 112 4.41 16.07 -18.69
CA GLU A 112 3.67 16.89 -19.65
C GLU A 112 2.13 16.84 -19.45
N GLN A 113 1.64 15.82 -18.73
CA GLN A 113 0.25 15.65 -18.32
C GLN A 113 0.04 15.92 -16.82
N ASN A 114 1.00 16.54 -16.14
CA ASN A 114 1.01 16.75 -14.68
C ASN A 114 0.68 15.47 -13.90
N SER A 115 1.23 14.34 -14.35
CA SER A 115 0.88 13.02 -13.84
C SER A 115 2.12 12.12 -13.73
N PRO A 116 2.24 11.27 -12.71
CA PRO A 116 3.30 10.26 -12.66
C PRO A 116 3.15 9.22 -13.78
N ILE A 117 4.20 8.42 -13.99
CA ILE A 117 4.21 7.37 -15.00
C ILE A 117 3.67 6.08 -14.39
N TYR A 118 2.66 5.49 -15.03
CA TYR A 118 1.96 4.30 -14.54
C TYR A 118 1.89 3.20 -15.59
N ILE A 119 1.88 1.95 -15.12
CA ILE A 119 1.50 0.79 -15.92
C ILE A 119 -0.03 0.77 -16.05
N SER A 120 -0.51 1.10 -17.24
CA SER A 120 -1.94 1.17 -17.56
C SER A 120 -2.53 -0.17 -17.96
N ARG A 121 -1.71 -1.06 -18.52
CA ARG A 121 -2.14 -2.37 -19.02
C ARG A 121 -1.01 -3.37 -18.97
N ILE A 122 -1.32 -4.60 -18.56
CA ILE A 122 -0.50 -5.79 -18.77
C ILE A 122 -1.09 -6.53 -19.98
N ILE A 123 -0.24 -6.94 -20.92
CA ILE A 123 -0.65 -7.65 -22.13
C ILE A 123 -0.83 -9.13 -21.78
N PRO A 124 -2.04 -9.71 -21.91
CA PRO A 124 -2.28 -11.12 -21.61
C PRO A 124 -1.36 -12.04 -22.41
N GLY A 125 -0.75 -13.00 -21.72
CA GLY A 125 0.23 -13.91 -22.32
C GLY A 125 1.57 -13.27 -22.66
N GLY A 126 1.77 -11.97 -22.46
CA GLY A 126 3.05 -11.27 -22.70
C GLY A 126 4.08 -11.51 -21.59
N VAL A 127 5.29 -10.95 -21.75
CA VAL A 127 6.40 -11.18 -20.80
C VAL A 127 6.05 -10.74 -19.37
N ALA A 128 5.52 -9.52 -19.19
CA ALA A 128 5.12 -9.03 -17.87
C ALA A 128 4.02 -9.87 -17.21
N ASP A 129 3.07 -10.39 -18.01
CA ASP A 129 1.98 -11.24 -17.53
C ASP A 129 2.51 -12.61 -17.05
N ARG A 130 3.33 -13.26 -17.89
CA ARG A 130 3.96 -14.55 -17.56
C ARG A 130 4.90 -14.46 -16.36
N HIS A 131 5.54 -13.31 -16.17
CA HIS A 131 6.40 -13.07 -15.00
C HIS A 131 5.59 -12.81 -13.72
N GLY A 132 4.39 -12.21 -13.80
CA GLY A 132 3.50 -11.96 -12.66
C GLY A 132 3.97 -10.89 -11.67
N GLY A 133 5.18 -10.34 -11.84
CA GLY A 133 5.76 -9.32 -10.95
C GLY A 133 5.19 -7.90 -11.13
N LEU A 134 4.56 -7.61 -12.27
CA LEU A 134 3.93 -6.32 -12.57
C LEU A 134 2.40 -6.43 -12.58
N LYS A 135 1.73 -5.35 -12.19
CA LYS A 135 0.28 -5.24 -12.18
C LYS A 135 -0.14 -3.89 -12.76
N ARG A 136 -1.31 -3.86 -13.40
CA ARG A 136 -1.98 -2.58 -13.73
C ARG A 136 -2.16 -1.78 -12.44
N GLY A 137 -1.80 -0.50 -12.45
CA GLY A 137 -1.84 0.35 -11.25
C GLY A 137 -0.49 0.50 -10.54
N ASP A 138 0.56 -0.15 -11.03
CA ASP A 138 1.92 0.14 -10.62
C ASP A 138 2.38 1.50 -11.17
N GLN A 139 2.80 2.40 -10.28
CA GLN A 139 3.60 3.58 -10.59
C GLN A 139 5.02 3.13 -10.89
N LEU A 140 5.58 3.60 -12.01
CA LEU A 140 6.98 3.41 -12.35
C LEU A 140 7.83 4.50 -11.68
N LEU A 141 8.78 4.08 -10.84
CA LEU A 141 9.67 4.97 -10.08
C LEU A 141 11.06 5.05 -10.72
N SER A 142 11.58 3.92 -11.21
CA SER A 142 12.87 3.89 -11.90
C SER A 142 12.98 2.79 -12.95
N VAL A 143 13.85 3.00 -13.94
CA VAL A 143 14.21 2.04 -14.99
C VAL A 143 15.72 1.91 -15.02
N ASN A 144 16.25 0.69 -14.81
CA ASN A 144 17.68 0.39 -14.78
C ASN A 144 18.49 1.32 -13.85
N GLY A 145 17.90 1.69 -12.71
CA GLY A 145 18.52 2.59 -11.73
C GLY A 145 18.38 4.08 -12.03
N VAL A 146 17.80 4.46 -13.17
CA VAL A 146 17.48 5.86 -13.49
C VAL A 146 16.08 6.19 -12.99
N CYS A 147 15.97 7.19 -12.12
CA CYS A 147 14.68 7.67 -11.61
C CYS A 147 13.86 8.27 -12.76
N VAL A 148 12.56 7.95 -12.82
CA VAL A 148 11.61 8.50 -13.79
C VAL A 148 10.46 9.27 -13.12
N GLU A 149 10.55 9.49 -11.81
CA GLU A 149 9.57 10.32 -11.10
C GLU A 149 9.67 11.78 -11.53
N GLY A 150 8.54 12.32 -12.01
CA GLY A 150 8.50 13.71 -12.50
C GLY A 150 9.14 13.91 -13.87
N GLU A 151 9.46 12.83 -14.58
CA GLU A 151 9.96 12.87 -15.95
C GLU A 151 8.83 12.83 -17.00
N ASN A 152 9.17 13.21 -18.23
CA ASN A 152 8.25 13.13 -19.36
C ASN A 152 7.98 11.67 -19.75
N HIS A 153 6.80 11.41 -20.31
CA HIS A 153 6.42 10.10 -20.82
C HIS A 153 7.48 9.49 -21.76
N GLU A 154 7.95 10.30 -22.71
CA GLU A 154 8.93 9.91 -23.72
C GLU A 154 10.24 9.42 -23.10
N LYS A 155 10.67 10.03 -21.98
CA LYS A 155 11.92 9.66 -21.33
C LYS A 155 11.87 8.26 -20.73
N ALA A 156 10.77 7.91 -20.06
CA ALA A 156 10.60 6.56 -19.54
C ALA A 156 10.51 5.53 -20.67
N VAL A 157 9.80 5.84 -21.76
CA VAL A 157 9.70 4.97 -22.94
C VAL A 157 11.08 4.76 -23.57
N GLU A 158 11.89 5.81 -23.68
CA GLU A 158 13.26 5.73 -24.18
C GLU A 158 14.11 4.78 -23.32
N LEU A 159 14.09 4.94 -21.99
CA LEU A 159 14.84 4.07 -21.07
C LEU A 159 14.42 2.59 -21.18
N LEU A 160 13.11 2.33 -21.27
CA LEU A 160 12.58 0.97 -21.47
C LEU A 160 13.02 0.38 -22.83
N LYS A 161 13.09 1.21 -23.88
CA LYS A 161 13.56 0.81 -25.21
C LYS A 161 15.07 0.61 -25.27
N GLN A 162 15.87 1.35 -24.50
CA GLN A 162 17.32 1.23 -24.45
C GLN A 162 17.80 -0.01 -23.67
N ALA A 163 16.99 -0.56 -22.76
CA ALA A 163 17.33 -1.78 -22.03
C ALA A 163 17.70 -2.93 -22.99
N GLN A 164 18.75 -3.69 -22.65
CA GLN A 164 19.21 -4.87 -23.40
C GLN A 164 19.16 -6.08 -22.47
N ASN A 165 18.74 -7.24 -22.99
CA ASN A 165 18.60 -8.51 -22.28
C ASN A 165 17.55 -8.53 -21.14
N SER A 166 17.66 -7.66 -20.14
CA SER A 166 16.68 -7.50 -19.07
C SER A 166 16.46 -6.02 -18.73
N VAL A 167 15.37 -5.73 -18.02
CA VAL A 167 15.09 -4.42 -17.47
C VAL A 167 14.75 -4.54 -15.99
N LYS A 168 15.44 -3.75 -15.16
CA LYS A 168 15.20 -3.67 -13.73
C LYS A 168 14.33 -2.45 -13.45
N LEU A 169 13.11 -2.68 -13.00
CA LEU A 169 12.13 -1.66 -12.69
C LEU A 169 12.01 -1.52 -11.17
N VAL A 170 11.82 -0.29 -10.70
CA VAL A 170 11.31 -0.05 -9.34
C VAL A 170 9.90 0.47 -9.47
N VAL A 171 8.94 -0.23 -8.87
CA VAL A 171 7.51 0.06 -9.01
C VAL A 171 6.82 0.10 -7.65
N ARG A 172 5.73 0.86 -7.57
CA ARG A 172 4.87 0.93 -6.38
C ARG A 172 3.41 0.83 -6.81
N TYR A 173 2.65 -0.05 -6.19
CA TYR A 173 1.24 -0.26 -6.53
C TYR A 173 0.35 0.78 -5.86
N THR A 174 -0.25 1.62 -6.69
CA THR A 174 -1.13 2.72 -6.29
C THR A 174 -2.33 2.79 -7.25
N PRO A 175 -3.18 1.74 -7.31
CA PRO A 175 -4.23 1.62 -8.32
C PRO A 175 -5.28 2.74 -8.24
N ARG A 176 -5.59 3.23 -7.03
CA ARG A 176 -6.54 4.34 -6.84
C ARG A 176 -6.12 5.61 -7.58
N VAL A 177 -4.82 5.92 -7.57
CA VAL A 177 -4.29 7.09 -8.26
C VAL A 177 -4.37 6.92 -9.77
N LEU A 178 -4.14 5.71 -10.29
CA LEU A 178 -4.33 5.39 -11.70
C LEU A 178 -5.80 5.59 -12.12
N GLU A 179 -6.75 5.09 -11.35
CA GLU A 179 -8.19 5.23 -11.63
C GLU A 179 -8.62 6.70 -11.68
N GLU A 180 -8.16 7.51 -10.71
CA GLU A 180 -8.41 8.96 -10.70
C GLU A 180 -7.78 9.67 -11.92
N MET A 181 -6.59 9.24 -12.35
CA MET A 181 -5.93 9.74 -13.55
C MET A 181 -6.72 9.40 -14.82
N GLU A 182 -7.15 8.15 -14.97
CA GLU A 182 -7.96 7.69 -16.11
C GLU A 182 -9.27 8.48 -16.21
N LEU A 183 -9.96 8.68 -15.08
CA LEU A 183 -11.19 9.48 -15.03
C LEU A 183 -10.96 10.94 -15.45
N ARG A 184 -9.83 11.54 -15.03
CA ARG A 184 -9.47 12.91 -15.44
C ARG A 184 -9.21 13.00 -16.94
N PHE A 185 -8.46 12.06 -17.50
CA PHE A 185 -8.20 12.02 -18.94
C PHE A 185 -9.46 11.75 -19.76
N ASP A 186 -10.38 10.90 -19.28
CA ASP A 186 -11.67 10.68 -19.92
C ASP A 186 -12.52 11.94 -19.97
N LYS A 187 -12.62 12.67 -18.86
CA LYS A 187 -13.34 13.96 -18.81
C LYS A 187 -12.77 14.97 -19.80
N GLN A 188 -11.45 15.10 -19.87
CA GLN A 188 -10.79 16.01 -20.82
C GLN A 188 -11.03 15.59 -22.28
N ARG A 189 -10.94 14.28 -22.59
CA ARG A 189 -11.22 13.75 -23.93
C ARG A 189 -12.67 13.98 -24.35
N ALA A 190 -13.63 13.77 -23.44
CA ALA A 190 -15.05 14.01 -23.70
C ALA A 190 -15.35 15.50 -23.97
N ALA A 191 -14.72 16.41 -23.21
CA ALA A 191 -14.88 17.85 -23.43
C ALA A 191 -14.37 18.30 -24.81
N ARG A 192 -13.18 17.83 -25.22
CA ARG A 192 -12.62 18.15 -26.55
C ARG A 192 -13.48 17.65 -27.70
N ARG A 193 -14.05 16.44 -27.58
CA ARG A 193 -14.96 15.88 -28.60
C ARG A 193 -16.22 16.72 -28.79
N ARG A 194 -16.75 17.32 -27.72
CA ARG A 194 -17.93 18.20 -27.78
C ARG A 194 -17.62 19.54 -28.46
N GLN A 195 -16.41 20.07 -28.27
CA GLN A 195 -15.97 21.33 -28.91
C GLN A 195 -15.75 21.20 -30.42
N HIS A 196 -15.40 20.01 -30.91
CA HIS A 196 -15.22 19.74 -32.34
C HIS A 196 -16.52 19.41 -33.10
N MET A 197 -17.66 19.28 -32.40
CA MET A 197 -18.98 19.01 -33.01
C MET A 197 -19.93 20.22 -32.97
N GLN A 198 -19.45 21.40 -32.57
CA GLN A 198 -20.14 22.69 -32.70
C GLN A 198 -19.42 23.54 -33.75
#